data_AF-A0A7V8VFA5-F1
#
_entry.id   AF-A0A7V8VFA5-F1
#
_cell.length_a   1.000
_cell.length_b   1.000
_cell.length_c   1.000
_cell.angle_alpha   90.00
_cell.angle_beta   90.00
_cell.angle_gamma   90.00
#
_symmetry.space_group_name_H-M   'P 1'
#
loop_
_entity.id
_entity.type
_entity.pdbx_description
1 polymer ?
#
loop_
_entity_poly.entity_id
_entity_poly.type
_entity_poly.pdbx_seq_one_letter_code
_entity_poly.pdbx_strand_id
1 'polypeptide(L)'
;MIIGLLLSAGLILLGVGAGWGQIRLYRRLREQPFLPAEDQRHYRAQGRRRLVISALLTIIGSMIGGYYLSGMDERLVAIPERQRQAAAQAGEHPPNPAQEAEAAADRRFTRLVGYYWIAVIVLLGVVVMLASIDVIATRRYWMARYRELQADHQAKLHRDLIIYRQRRLEKRFRPLPRSPSPGDPPPDDAGTPPA
;
A
#
# COMPACT_ATOMS: atom_id res chain seq x y z
N MET A 1 11.99 -26.50 7.65
CA MET A 1 13.01 -25.62 7.02
C MET A 1 12.55 -24.96 5.70
N ILE A 2 12.21 -25.71 4.65
CA ILE A 2 11.94 -25.16 3.30
C ILE A 2 10.83 -24.08 3.30
N ILE A 3 9.70 -24.35 3.97
CA ILE A 3 8.55 -23.42 4.03
C ILE A 3 8.96 -22.08 4.66
N GLY A 4 9.76 -22.09 5.73
CA GLY A 4 10.22 -20.88 6.42
C GLY A 4 11.14 -20.02 5.54
N LEU A 5 12.04 -20.66 4.79
CA LEU A 5 12.90 -19.98 3.82
C LEU A 5 12.09 -19.39 2.65
N LEU A 6 11.09 -20.11 2.14
CA LEU A 6 10.18 -19.60 1.09
C LEU A 6 9.37 -18.40 1.59
N LEU A 7 8.83 -18.47 2.81
CA LEU A 7 8.12 -17.36 3.44
C LEU A 7 9.03 -16.13 3.59
N SER A 8 10.24 -16.33 4.11
CA SER A 8 11.25 -15.28 4.25
C SER A 8 11.60 -14.64 2.90
N ALA A 9 11.87 -15.46 1.88
CA ALA A 9 12.16 -14.97 0.53
C ALA A 9 10.97 -14.17 -0.02
N GLY A 10 9.74 -14.66 0.16
CA GLY A 10 8.53 -13.95 -0.23
C GLY A 10 8.38 -12.59 0.45
N LEU A 11 8.61 -12.51 1.76
CA LEU A 11 8.59 -11.26 2.54
C LEU A 11 9.63 -10.25 2.05
N ILE A 12 10.85 -10.71 1.79
CA ILE A 12 11.94 -9.86 1.28
C ILE A 12 11.59 -9.34 -0.11
N LEU A 13 11.19 -10.23 -1.02
CA LEU A 13 10.79 -9.86 -2.39
C LEU A 13 9.61 -8.89 -2.40
N LEU A 14 8.61 -9.11 -1.55
CA LEU A 14 7.46 -8.22 -1.40
C LEU A 14 7.89 -6.86 -0.85
N GLY A 15 8.73 -6.82 0.18
CA GLY A 15 9.26 -5.58 0.76
C GLY A 15 10.06 -4.77 -0.25
N VAL A 16 11.02 -5.40 -0.92
CA VAL A 16 11.88 -4.76 -1.94
C VAL A 16 11.06 -4.33 -3.15
N GLY A 17 10.20 -5.19 -3.67
CA GLY A 17 9.34 -4.90 -4.83
C GLY A 17 8.38 -3.74 -4.57
N ALA A 18 7.72 -3.75 -3.41
CA ALA A 18 6.82 -2.67 -3.01
C ALA A 18 7.56 -1.34 -2.82
N GLY A 19 8.75 -1.36 -2.20
CA GLY A 19 9.59 -0.18 -2.02
C GLY A 19 10.04 0.41 -3.37
N TRP A 20 10.46 -0.46 -4.29
CA TRP A 20 10.87 -0.06 -5.64
C TRP A 20 9.72 0.58 -6.43
N GLY A 21 8.53 -0.02 -6.38
CA GLY A 21 7.33 0.54 -7.00
C GLY A 21 6.99 1.95 -6.49
N GLN A 22 7.14 2.17 -5.19
CA GLN A 22 6.91 3.48 -4.58
C GLN A 22 7.94 4.52 -4.98
N ILE A 23 9.22 4.16 -5.05
CA ILE A 23 10.28 5.05 -5.53
C ILE A 23 10.00 5.45 -6.97
N ARG A 24 9.59 4.51 -7.83
CA ARG A 24 9.18 4.80 -9.21
C ARG A 24 7.98 5.75 -9.27
N LEU A 25 6.95 5.52 -8.47
CA LEU A 25 5.78 6.39 -8.40
C LEU A 25 6.17 7.81 -7.95
N TYR A 26 7.05 7.91 -6.96
CA TYR A 26 7.50 9.20 -6.43
C TYR A 26 8.34 9.97 -7.46
N ARG A 27 9.16 9.26 -8.24
CA ARG A 27 9.88 9.86 -9.38
C ARG A 27 8.89 10.40 -10.43
N ARG A 28 7.86 9.63 -10.79
CA ARG A 28 6.82 10.08 -11.75
C ARG A 28 6.00 11.27 -11.22
N LEU A 29 5.63 11.28 -9.94
CA LEU A 29 4.89 12.39 -9.35
C LEU A 29 5.70 13.69 -9.33
N ARG A 30 7.03 13.58 -9.23
CA ARG A 30 7.93 14.73 -9.29
C ARG A 30 7.93 15.41 -10.67
N GLU A 31 7.51 14.70 -11.72
CA GLU A 31 7.42 15.22 -13.09
C GLU A 31 6.08 15.93 -13.38
N GLN A 32 5.11 15.90 -12.46
CA GLN A 32 3.79 16.54 -12.63
C GLN A 32 3.61 17.75 -11.70
N PRO A 33 4.11 18.95 -12.06
CA PRO A 33 4.11 20.12 -11.18
C PRO A 33 2.72 20.73 -10.91
N PHE A 34 1.69 20.34 -11.65
CA PHE A 34 0.35 20.96 -11.59
C PHE A 34 -0.60 20.38 -10.52
N LEU A 35 -0.10 19.52 -9.61
CA LEU A 35 -0.90 18.98 -8.51
C LEU A 35 -1.13 20.04 -7.41
N PRO A 36 -2.36 20.22 -6.90
CA PRO A 36 -2.65 21.08 -5.76
C PRO A 36 -1.72 20.78 -4.57
N ALA A 37 -1.30 21.82 -3.85
CA ALA A 37 -0.33 21.69 -2.75
C ALA A 37 -0.79 20.75 -1.62
N GLU A 38 -2.11 20.62 -1.42
CA GLU A 38 -2.71 19.73 -0.43
C GLU A 38 -2.53 18.25 -0.80
N ASP A 39 -2.77 17.90 -2.07
CA ASP A 39 -2.57 16.54 -2.60
C ASP A 39 -1.09 16.13 -2.50
N GLN A 40 -0.18 17.05 -2.79
CA GLN A 40 1.26 16.79 -2.66
C GLN A 40 1.63 16.37 -1.24
N ARG A 41 1.12 17.07 -0.21
CA ARG A 41 1.39 16.71 1.20
C ARG A 41 0.84 15.31 1.52
N HIS A 42 -0.35 14.98 1.03
CA HIS A 42 -0.96 13.67 1.25
C HIS A 42 -0.12 12.54 0.63
N TYR A 43 0.27 12.67 -0.65
CA TYR A 43 1.07 11.66 -1.34
C TYR A 43 2.45 11.46 -0.72
N ARG A 44 3.09 12.53 -0.20
CA ARG A 44 4.36 12.42 0.51
C ARG A 44 4.24 11.64 1.81
N ALA A 45 3.20 11.91 2.60
CA ALA A 45 2.96 11.20 3.85
C ALA A 45 2.64 9.72 3.58
N GLN A 46 1.84 9.43 2.56
CA GLN A 46 1.52 8.06 2.14
C GLN A 46 2.76 7.30 1.66
N GLY A 47 3.60 7.93 0.82
CA GLY A 47 4.85 7.34 0.36
C GLY A 47 5.80 7.01 1.51
N ARG A 48 5.96 7.92 2.49
CA ARG A 48 6.78 7.67 3.68
C ARG A 48 6.29 6.48 4.49
N ARG A 49 4.98 6.39 4.78
CA ARG A 49 4.42 5.26 5.54
C ARG A 49 4.66 3.93 4.84
N ARG A 50 4.41 3.88 3.53
CA ARG A 50 4.57 2.65 2.76
C ARG A 50 6.04 2.23 2.60
N LEU A 51 6.98 3.18 2.56
CA LEU A 51 8.42 2.89 2.57
C LEU A 51 8.85 2.28 3.91
N VAL A 52 8.33 2.80 5.02
CA VAL A 52 8.59 2.24 6.36
C VAL A 52 8.05 0.82 6.45
N ILE A 53 6.83 0.55 5.98
CA ILE A 53 6.25 -0.80 5.94
C ILE A 53 7.12 -1.74 5.11
N SER A 54 7.53 -1.33 3.90
CA SER A 54 8.42 -2.11 3.04
C SER A 54 9.75 -2.44 3.71
N ALA A 55 10.38 -1.45 4.36
CA ALA A 55 11.64 -1.66 5.09
C ALA A 55 11.47 -2.62 6.26
N LEU A 56 10.39 -2.48 7.05
CA LEU A 56 10.07 -3.39 8.15
C LEU A 56 9.84 -4.82 7.67
N LEU A 57 9.11 -5.01 6.57
CA LEU A 57 8.91 -6.33 5.97
C LEU A 57 10.22 -6.98 5.52
N THR A 58 11.12 -6.20 4.91
CA THR A 58 12.45 -6.68 4.54
C THR A 58 13.26 -7.09 5.78
N ILE A 59 13.26 -6.27 6.84
CA ILE A 59 13.96 -6.59 8.10
C ILE A 59 13.40 -7.87 8.72
N ILE A 60 12.08 -8.00 8.83
CA ILE A 60 11.41 -9.20 9.37
C ILE A 60 11.76 -10.42 8.53
N GLY A 61 11.68 -10.31 7.20
CA GLY A 61 12.08 -11.38 6.29
C GLY A 61 13.54 -11.78 6.49
N SER A 62 14.47 -10.82 6.52
CA SER A 62 15.90 -11.08 6.77
C SER A 62 16.15 -11.73 8.14
N MET A 63 15.42 -11.33 9.19
CA MET A 63 15.48 -11.98 10.49
C MET A 63 15.02 -13.45 10.38
N ILE A 64 13.84 -13.72 9.81
CA ILE A 64 13.33 -15.09 9.69
C ILE A 64 14.29 -15.95 8.83
N GLY A 65 14.78 -15.41 7.72
CA GLY A 65 15.75 -16.08 6.86
C GLY A 65 17.07 -16.37 7.58
N GLY A 66 17.62 -15.38 8.29
CA GLY A 66 18.84 -15.54 9.09
C GLY A 66 18.69 -16.59 10.19
N TYR A 67 17.51 -16.66 10.83
CA TYR A 67 17.20 -17.68 11.83
C TYR A 67 17.37 -19.09 11.26
N TYR A 68 16.77 -19.37 10.10
CA TYR A 68 16.86 -20.69 9.48
C TYR A 68 18.25 -20.98 8.88
N LEU A 69 18.88 -19.99 8.25
CA LEU A 69 20.22 -20.15 7.67
C LEU A 69 21.30 -20.42 8.73
N SER A 70 21.11 -19.91 9.96
CA SER A 70 22.06 -20.11 11.06
C SER A 70 22.01 -21.49 11.72
N GLY A 71 21.04 -22.35 11.36
CA GLY A 71 20.87 -23.67 11.98
C GLY A 71 20.38 -23.63 13.43
N MET A 72 19.91 -22.48 13.93
CA MET A 72 19.39 -22.36 15.30
C MET A 72 18.18 -23.26 15.57
N ASP A 73 17.41 -23.60 14.54
CA ASP A 73 16.27 -24.52 14.61
C ASP A 73 16.72 -25.94 15.03
N GLU A 74 17.77 -26.45 14.40
CA GLU A 74 18.35 -27.77 14.71
C GLU A 74 18.85 -27.81 16.14
N ARG A 75 19.54 -26.75 16.56
CA ARG A 75 20.02 -26.61 17.94
C ARG A 75 18.87 -26.58 18.95
N LEU A 76 17.77 -25.89 18.64
CA LEU A 76 16.62 -25.77 19.54
C LEU A 76 15.91 -27.13 19.71
N VAL A 77 15.79 -27.91 18.64
CA VAL A 77 15.19 -29.26 18.66
C VAL A 77 16.05 -30.26 19.45
N ALA A 78 17.38 -30.12 19.41
CA ALA A 78 18.30 -30.99 20.14
C ALA A 78 18.34 -30.75 21.66
N ILE A 79 17.88 -29.59 22.15
CA ILE A 79 17.95 -29.26 23.60
C ILE A 79 17.07 -30.17 24.46
N PRO A 80 15.78 -30.40 24.15
CA PRO A 80 14.94 -31.31 24.93
C PRO A 80 15.48 -32.74 24.99
N GLU A 81 16.07 -33.23 23.89
CA GLU A 81 16.67 -34.58 23.86
C GLU A 81 17.88 -34.67 24.78
N ARG A 82 18.79 -33.70 24.71
CA ARG A 82 19.94 -33.60 25.62
C ARG A 82 19.52 -33.46 27.08
N GLN A 83 18.48 -32.68 27.35
CA GLN A 83 17.92 -32.55 28.71
C GLN A 83 17.32 -33.86 29.23
N ARG A 84 16.62 -34.63 28.40
CA ARG A 84 16.10 -35.96 28.78
C ARG A 84 17.21 -36.96 29.04
N GLN A 85 18.26 -36.95 28.21
CA GLN A 85 19.44 -37.81 28.41
C GLN A 85 20.17 -37.45 29.71
N ALA A 86 20.38 -36.16 29.97
CA ALA A 86 20.97 -35.69 31.22
C ALA A 86 20.12 -36.09 32.44
N ALA A 87 18.78 -35.97 32.33
CA ALA A 87 17.87 -36.40 33.39
C ALA A 87 17.89 -37.92 33.64
N ALA A 88 18.03 -38.73 32.59
CA ALA A 88 18.17 -40.18 32.73
C ALA A 88 19.50 -40.57 33.41
N GLN A 89 20.60 -39.90 33.05
CA GLN A 89 21.92 -40.15 33.64
C GLN A 89 22.04 -39.66 35.08
N ALA A 90 21.34 -38.56 35.43
CA ALA A 90 21.35 -38.00 36.79
C ALA A 90 20.78 -38.96 37.85
N GLY A 91 19.99 -39.96 37.44
CA GLY A 91 19.51 -41.02 38.33
C GLY A 91 20.59 -42.04 38.72
N GLU A 92 21.66 -42.16 37.95
CA GLU A 92 22.73 -43.13 38.18
C GLU A 92 24.01 -42.50 38.74
N HIS A 93 24.33 -41.26 38.34
CA HIS A 93 25.53 -40.55 38.79
C HIS A 93 25.21 -39.07 39.08
N PRO A 94 25.83 -38.45 40.11
CA PRO A 94 25.70 -37.02 40.33
C PRO A 94 26.17 -36.23 39.09
N PRO A 95 25.51 -35.11 38.74
CA PRO A 95 25.83 -34.36 37.54
C PRO A 95 27.27 -33.87 37.57
N ASN A 96 27.99 -34.12 36.48
CA ASN A 96 29.33 -33.58 36.29
C ASN A 96 29.23 -32.06 36.09
N PRO A 97 30.10 -31.22 36.70
CA PRO A 97 30.12 -29.76 36.48
C PRO A 97 30.12 -29.35 35.00
N ALA A 98 30.68 -30.17 34.10
CA ALA A 98 30.60 -29.94 32.66
C ALA A 98 29.16 -29.96 32.12
N GLN A 99 28.33 -30.91 32.56
CA GLN A 99 26.92 -31.03 32.14
C GLN A 99 26.08 -29.87 32.66
N GLU A 100 26.36 -29.39 33.87
CA GLU A 100 25.68 -28.23 34.44
C GLU A 100 25.98 -26.95 33.65
N ALA A 101 27.23 -26.77 33.21
CA ALA A 101 27.64 -25.65 32.38
C ALA A 101 26.95 -25.67 31.01
N GLU A 102 26.83 -26.84 30.38
CA GLU A 102 26.10 -27.01 29.11
C GLU A 102 24.61 -26.69 29.27
N ALA A 103 23.96 -27.20 30.32
CA ALA A 103 22.57 -26.92 30.61
C ALA A 103 22.33 -25.41 30.85
N ALA A 104 23.27 -24.73 31.52
CA ALA A 104 23.21 -23.27 31.69
C ALA A 104 23.34 -22.52 30.36
N ALA A 105 24.20 -22.98 29.45
CA ALA A 105 24.35 -22.41 28.11
C ALA A 105 23.08 -22.59 27.26
N ASP A 106 22.48 -23.78 27.29
CA ASP A 106 21.23 -24.06 26.58
C ASP A 106 20.08 -23.19 27.09
N ARG A 107 19.94 -22.99 28.42
CA ARG A 107 18.95 -22.05 28.99
C ARG A 107 19.16 -20.60 28.55
N ARG A 108 20.41 -20.16 28.37
CA ARG A 108 20.72 -18.81 27.85
C ARG A 108 20.34 -18.72 26.37
N PHE A 109 20.68 -19.74 25.59
CA PHE A 109 20.31 -19.84 24.18
C PHE A 109 18.80 -19.80 23.98
N THR A 110 18.03 -20.63 24.69
CA THR A 110 16.55 -20.64 24.61
C THR A 110 15.95 -19.28 24.94
N ARG A 111 16.47 -18.57 25.94
CA ARG A 111 16.02 -17.20 26.26
C ARG A 111 16.33 -16.22 25.13
N LEU A 112 17.52 -16.28 24.54
CA LEU A 112 17.90 -15.44 23.41
C LEU A 112 16.99 -15.68 22.20
N VAL A 113 16.73 -16.94 21.86
CA VAL A 113 15.78 -17.32 20.80
C VAL A 113 14.36 -16.84 21.13
N GLY A 114 13.95 -16.93 22.40
CA GLY A 114 12.67 -16.38 22.85
C GLY A 114 12.55 -14.87 22.63
N TYR A 115 13.54 -14.10 23.08
CA TYR A 115 13.57 -12.63 22.85
C TYR A 115 13.61 -12.27 21.37
N TYR A 116 14.35 -13.05 20.58
CA TYR A 116 14.41 -12.90 19.13
C TYR A 116 13.03 -13.00 18.49
N TRP A 117 12.27 -14.05 18.81
CA TRP A 117 10.91 -14.23 18.29
C TRP A 117 9.92 -13.19 18.82
N ILE A 118 10.05 -12.77 20.08
CA ILE A 118 9.26 -11.65 20.62
C ILE A 118 9.50 -10.39 19.77
N ALA A 119 10.76 -10.08 19.43
CA ALA A 119 11.09 -8.93 18.59
C ALA A 119 10.45 -9.03 17.19
N VAL A 120 10.50 -10.22 16.57
CA VAL A 120 9.84 -10.48 15.26
C VAL A 120 8.33 -10.25 15.35
N ILE A 121 7.67 -10.76 16.40
CA ILE A 121 6.21 -10.61 16.60
C ILE A 121 5.86 -9.14 16.84
N VAL A 122 6.63 -8.41 17.65
CA VAL A 122 6.41 -6.97 17.88
C VAL A 122 6.56 -6.18 16.58
N LEU A 123 7.61 -6.44 15.79
CA LEU A 123 7.80 -5.80 14.48
C LEU A 123 6.63 -6.10 13.53
N LEU A 124 6.14 -7.34 13.50
CA LEU A 124 4.97 -7.72 12.71
C LEU A 124 3.72 -6.98 13.18
N GLY A 125 3.51 -6.84 14.49
CA GLY A 125 2.42 -6.05 15.06
C GLY A 125 2.48 -4.58 14.64
N VAL A 126 3.68 -3.97 14.63
CA VAL A 126 3.89 -2.60 14.14
C VAL A 126 3.52 -2.49 12.66
N VAL A 127 3.92 -3.46 11.83
CA VAL A 127 3.56 -3.50 10.39
C VAL A 127 2.04 -3.54 10.21
N VAL A 128 1.34 -4.42 10.93
CA VAL A 128 -0.13 -4.53 10.86
C VAL A 128 -0.80 -3.22 11.27
N MET A 129 -0.35 -2.61 12.38
CA MET A 129 -0.88 -1.34 12.86
C MET A 129 -0.68 -0.21 11.83
N LEU A 130 0.52 -0.08 11.26
CA LEU A 130 0.80 0.90 10.21
C LEU A 130 -0.05 0.66 8.96
N ALA A 131 -0.24 -0.59 8.56
CA ALA A 131 -1.10 -0.95 7.44
C ALA A 131 -2.57 -0.57 7.70
N SER A 132 -3.09 -0.82 8.91
CA SER A 132 -4.45 -0.41 9.30
C SER A 132 -4.63 1.11 9.25
N ILE A 133 -3.66 1.86 9.77
CA ILE A 133 -3.67 3.34 9.69
C ILE A 133 -3.67 3.80 8.23
N ASP A 134 -2.88 3.17 7.35
CA ASP A 134 -2.84 3.53 5.93
C ASP A 134 -4.19 3.26 5.22
N VAL A 135 -4.85 2.15 5.55
CA VAL A 135 -6.18 1.82 5.00
C VAL A 135 -7.22 2.86 5.45
N ILE A 136 -7.23 3.22 6.73
CA ILE A 136 -8.16 4.23 7.26
C ILE A 136 -7.91 5.60 6.63
N ALA A 137 -6.63 6.02 6.55
CA ALA A 137 -6.25 7.29 5.94
C ALA A 137 -6.63 7.35 4.45
N THR A 138 -6.37 6.26 3.71
CA THR A 138 -6.72 6.13 2.29
C THR A 138 -8.23 6.20 2.11
N ARG A 139 -9.01 5.47 2.92
CA ARG A 139 -10.48 5.50 2.88
C ARG A 139 -11.02 6.90 3.14
N ARG A 140 -10.51 7.59 4.15
CA ARG A 140 -10.94 8.95 4.50
C ARG A 140 -10.66 9.93 3.36
N TYR A 141 -9.49 9.86 2.75
CA TYR A 141 -9.14 10.68 1.58
C TYR A 141 -10.06 10.41 0.39
N TRP A 142 -10.28 9.14 0.04
CA TRP A 142 -11.16 8.76 -1.06
C TRP A 142 -12.59 9.27 -0.88
N MET A 143 -13.14 9.19 0.33
CA MET A 143 -14.49 9.69 0.60
C MET A 143 -14.58 11.21 0.47
N ALA A 144 -13.56 11.96 0.88
CA ALA A 144 -13.52 13.41 0.69
C ALA A 144 -13.49 13.76 -0.80
N ARG A 145 -12.59 13.12 -1.55
CA ARG A 145 -12.45 13.38 -2.98
C ARG A 145 -13.67 12.93 -3.80
N TYR A 146 -14.30 11.83 -3.41
CA TYR A 146 -15.52 11.34 -4.04
C TYR A 146 -16.68 12.34 -3.88
N ARG A 147 -16.80 12.97 -2.71
CA ARG A 147 -17.82 14.01 -2.46
C ARG A 147 -17.60 15.25 -3.34
N GLU A 148 -16.36 15.72 -3.47
CA GLU A 148 -16.02 16.83 -4.37
C GLU A 148 -16.35 16.49 -5.81
N LEU A 149 -15.94 15.31 -6.26
CA LEU A 149 -16.21 14.86 -7.63
C LEU A 149 -17.72 14.75 -7.89
N GLN A 150 -18.49 14.28 -6.92
CA GLN A 150 -19.95 14.20 -7.02
C GLN A 150 -20.59 15.59 -7.08
N ALA A 151 -20.11 16.55 -6.27
CA ALA A 151 -20.58 17.93 -6.31
C ALA A 151 -20.29 18.59 -7.67
N ASP A 152 -19.11 18.38 -8.24
CA ASP A 152 -18.75 18.87 -9.58
C ASP A 152 -19.64 18.26 -10.68
N HIS A 153 -19.93 16.96 -10.59
CA HIS A 153 -20.84 16.30 -11.53
C HIS A 153 -22.25 16.86 -11.42
N GLN A 154 -22.76 17.07 -10.21
CA GLN A 154 -24.07 17.70 -10.01
C GLN A 154 -24.11 19.12 -10.57
N ALA A 155 -23.06 19.92 -10.34
CA ALA A 155 -22.95 21.27 -10.88
C ALA A 155 -22.95 21.27 -12.43
N LYS A 156 -22.21 20.35 -13.06
CA LYS A 156 -22.21 20.17 -14.52
C LYS A 156 -23.59 19.78 -15.03
N LEU A 157 -24.23 18.78 -14.41
CA LEU A 157 -25.59 18.36 -14.78
C LEU A 157 -26.60 19.50 -14.64
N HIS A 158 -26.51 20.31 -13.58
CA HIS A 158 -27.35 21.50 -13.42
C HIS A 158 -27.12 22.54 -14.51
N ARG A 159 -25.86 22.80 -14.87
CA ARG A 159 -25.51 23.71 -15.98
C ARG A 159 -26.07 23.21 -17.30
N ASP A 160 -25.91 21.94 -17.61
CA ASP A 160 -26.40 21.34 -18.85
C ASP A 160 -27.92 21.33 -18.91
N LEU A 161 -28.60 21.11 -17.78
CA LEU A 161 -30.07 21.22 -17.68
C LEU A 161 -30.56 22.66 -17.96
N ILE A 162 -29.85 23.68 -17.46
CA ILE A 162 -30.19 25.10 -17.73
C ILE A 162 -30.00 25.41 -19.21
N ILE A 163 -28.86 25.02 -19.80
CA ILE A 163 -28.57 25.21 -21.23
C ILE A 163 -29.63 24.49 -22.08
N TYR A 164 -30.00 23.26 -21.71
CA TYR A 164 -31.02 22.50 -22.40
C TYR A 164 -32.40 23.19 -22.34
N ARG A 165 -32.79 23.71 -21.16
CA ARG A 165 -34.04 24.47 -21.00
C ARG A 165 -34.04 25.75 -21.85
N GLN A 166 -32.93 26.50 -21.87
CA GLN A 166 -32.78 27.69 -22.69
C GLN A 166 -32.89 27.38 -24.19
N ARG A 167 -32.15 26.39 -24.68
CA ARG A 167 -32.23 25.93 -26.08
C ARG A 167 -33.64 25.49 -26.47
N ARG A 168 -34.37 24.86 -25.53
CA ARG A 168 -35.76 24.44 -25.76
C ARG A 168 -36.70 25.63 -25.88
N LEU A 169 -36.52 26.68 -25.07
CA LEU A 169 -37.31 27.92 -25.17
C LEU A 169 -36.99 28.67 -26.46
N GLU A 170 -35.71 28.80 -26.82
CA GLU A 170 -35.28 29.43 -28.07
C GLU A 170 -35.89 28.74 -29.30
N LYS A 171 -35.91 27.40 -29.34
CA LYS A 171 -36.57 26.65 -30.43
C LYS A 171 -38.07 26.91 -30.53
N ARG A 172 -38.75 27.22 -29.42
CA ARG A 172 -40.18 27.58 -29.42
C ARG A 172 -40.42 28.99 -29.94
N PHE A 173 -39.52 29.91 -29.66
CA PHE A 173 -39.63 31.31 -30.07
C PHE A 173 -38.90 31.63 -31.37
N ARG A 174 -38.16 30.69 -31.96
CA ARG A 174 -37.58 30.85 -33.29
C ARG A 174 -38.74 31.11 -34.24
N PRO A 175 -38.86 32.33 -34.80
CA PRO A 175 -39.91 32.61 -35.76
C PRO A 175 -39.79 31.58 -36.86
N LEU A 176 -40.91 30.99 -37.27
CA LEU A 176 -40.91 30.17 -38.48
C LEU A 176 -40.23 31.00 -39.58
N PRO A 177 -39.33 30.41 -40.40
CA PRO A 177 -38.71 31.13 -41.50
C PRO A 177 -39.83 31.85 -42.24
N ARG A 178 -39.73 33.19 -42.28
CA ARG A 178 -40.75 34.04 -42.90
C ARG A 178 -40.93 33.48 -44.30
N SER A 179 -42.12 32.97 -44.61
CA SER A 179 -42.42 32.58 -45.99
C SER A 179 -42.12 33.81 -46.84
N PRO A 180 -41.27 33.69 -47.88
CA PRO A 180 -40.89 34.84 -48.70
C PRO A 180 -42.16 35.56 -49.12
N SER A 181 -42.26 36.83 -48.74
CA SER A 181 -43.43 37.63 -49.08
C SER A 181 -43.45 37.83 -50.60
N PRO A 182 -44.61 37.82 -51.28
CA PRO A 182 -44.71 37.99 -52.74
C PRO A 182 -44.17 39.32 -53.33
N GLY A 183 -43.45 40.12 -52.55
CA GLY A 183 -42.74 41.31 -53.00
C GLY A 183 -41.34 41.45 -52.40
N ASP A 184 -40.84 40.44 -51.68
CA ASP A 184 -39.44 40.42 -51.28
C ASP A 184 -38.60 40.26 -52.56
N PRO A 185 -37.57 41.12 -52.78
CA PRO A 185 -36.68 40.94 -53.91
C PRO A 185 -36.07 39.53 -53.83
N PRO A 186 -35.90 38.84 -54.97
CA PRO A 186 -35.17 37.58 -54.97
C PRO A 186 -33.85 37.83 -54.24
N PRO A 187 -33.41 36.91 -53.36
CA PRO A 187 -32.16 37.09 -52.64
C PRO A 187 -31.10 37.42 -53.68
N ASP A 188 -30.50 38.61 -53.55
CA ASP A 188 -29.37 38.98 -54.40
C ASP A 188 -28.38 37.82 -54.28
N ASP A 189 -28.10 37.17 -55.41
CA ASP A 189 -27.03 36.19 -55.58
C ASP A 189 -25.70 36.93 -55.34
N ALA A 190 -25.47 37.30 -54.08
CA ALA A 190 -24.29 38.01 -53.63
C ALA A 190 -23.18 36.98 -53.50
N GLY A 191 -22.53 36.70 -54.63
CA GLY A 191 -21.17 36.21 -54.66
C GLY A 191 -21.06 34.72 -54.92
N THR A 192 -21.03 34.36 -56.20
CA THR A 192 -20.03 33.41 -56.67
C THR A 192 -18.67 33.93 -56.18
N PRO A 193 -17.95 33.22 -55.28
CA PRO A 193 -16.60 33.65 -54.91
C PRO A 193 -15.74 33.66 -56.19
N PRO A 194 -14.95 34.73 -56.45
CA PRO A 194 -14.02 34.72 -57.56
C PRO A 194 -13.01 33.57 -57.38
N ALA A 195 -12.72 32.90 -58.49
CA ALA A 195 -11.80 31.77 -58.59
C ALA A 195 -10.36 32.14 -58.24
#